data_AF-A0A1C5DT86-F1
#
_entry.id   AF-A0A1C5DT86-F1
#
_cell.length_a   1.000
_cell.length_b   1.000
_cell.length_c   1.000
_cell.angle_alpha   90.00
_cell.angle_beta   90.00
_cell.angle_gamma   90.00
#
_symmetry.space_group_name_H-M   'P 1'
#
loop_
_entity.id
_entity.type
_entity.pdbx_description
1 polymer ?
#
loop_
_entity_poly.entity_id
_entity_poly.type
_entity_poly.pdbx_seq_one_letter_code
_entity_poly.pdbx_strand_id
1 'polypeptide(L)'
;MRQGPTYDPATDTLSVLASYGTPSYWLMTGMLLVLGTCYVATAHALRQAALPGRVALAGGGLSALALTLVPAPSSGGALEHGAVATVGVVLLALWPPLAAVRGGSPVPWGLRLDVSLAASALMFASALWFLAELQSARAPGTAERVVTFLQALWPFLVVLSCRRCIADRAPG
;
A
#
# COMPACT_ATOMS: atom_id res chain seq x y z
N MET A 1 16.88 35.70 3.36
CA MET A 1 16.21 34.46 2.93
C MET A 1 16.63 33.35 3.89
N ARG A 2 15.73 32.88 4.76
CA ARG A 2 16.00 31.72 5.63
C ARG A 2 15.50 30.48 4.88
N GLN A 3 16.41 29.70 4.31
CA GLN A 3 16.08 28.35 3.86
C GLN A 3 15.73 27.56 5.13
N GLY A 4 14.47 27.11 5.25
CA GLY A 4 14.09 26.13 6.27
C GLY A 4 14.90 24.84 6.08
N PRO A 5 14.86 23.88 7.02
CA PRO A 5 15.58 22.62 6.88
C PRO A 5 15.27 22.01 5.52
N THR A 6 16.31 21.78 4.71
CA THR A 6 16.17 21.14 3.41
C THR A 6 15.63 19.73 3.64
N TYR A 7 14.52 19.39 2.99
CA TYR A 7 13.91 18.06 3.04
C TYR A 7 14.96 16.96 2.82
N ASP A 8 15.04 16.00 3.75
CA ASP A 8 15.94 14.85 3.66
C ASP A 8 15.12 13.55 3.51
N PRO A 9 15.14 12.89 2.34
CA PRO A 9 14.34 11.68 2.11
C PRO A 9 14.73 10.49 3.00
N ALA A 10 15.90 10.51 3.64
CA ALA A 10 16.29 9.44 4.55
C ALA A 10 15.53 9.52 5.88
N THR A 11 15.32 10.74 6.37
CA THR A 11 14.79 11.04 7.71
C THR A 11 13.36 11.58 7.67
N ASP A 12 12.98 12.33 6.64
CA ASP A 12 11.63 12.87 6.44
C ASP A 12 10.70 11.88 5.73
N THR A 13 9.55 11.65 6.35
CA THR A 13 8.48 10.78 5.86
C THR A 13 7.72 11.41 4.69
N LEU A 14 7.17 10.58 3.81
CA LEU A 14 6.11 10.92 2.86
C LEU A 14 4.90 11.53 3.58
N SER A 15 4.59 11.05 4.79
CA SER A 15 3.56 11.65 5.64
C SER A 15 3.82 13.13 5.94
N VAL A 16 5.07 13.56 6.12
CA VAL A 16 5.41 14.99 6.27
C VAL A 16 5.12 15.78 4.99
N LEU A 17 5.36 15.20 3.82
CA LEU A 17 4.99 15.84 2.53
C LEU A 17 3.47 15.94 2.34
N ALA A 18 2.70 15.08 3.01
CA ALA A 18 1.24 15.09 3.00
C ALA A 18 0.63 15.98 4.10
N SER A 19 1.46 16.70 4.86
CA SER A 19 0.98 17.59 5.91
C SER A 19 0.38 18.89 5.36
N TYR A 20 -0.67 19.36 6.02
CA TYR A 20 -1.44 20.52 5.57
C TYR A 20 -0.57 21.78 5.59
N GLY A 21 -0.56 22.54 4.48
CA GLY A 21 0.25 23.75 4.34
C GLY A 21 1.65 23.54 3.75
N THR A 22 2.04 22.30 3.43
CA THR A 22 3.23 22.05 2.61
C THR A 22 2.94 22.25 1.12
N PRO A 23 3.92 22.71 0.30
CA PRO A 23 3.75 22.83 -1.15
C PRO A 23 3.41 21.50 -1.84
N SER A 24 3.87 20.38 -1.25
CA SER A 24 3.65 19.01 -1.74
C SER A 24 2.30 18.41 -1.35
N TYR A 25 1.52 19.07 -0.49
CA TYR A 25 0.25 18.56 0.02
C TYR A 25 -0.67 18.07 -1.10
N TRP A 26 -0.96 18.94 -2.07
CA TRP A 26 -1.84 18.62 -3.20
C TRP A 26 -1.32 17.47 -4.07
N LEU A 27 0.00 17.35 -4.20
CA LEU A 27 0.64 16.30 -4.98
C LEU A 27 0.49 14.94 -4.28
N MET A 28 0.69 14.89 -2.97
CA MET A 28 0.46 13.68 -2.16
C MET A 28 -1.03 13.30 -2.13
N THR A 29 -1.93 14.26 -1.96
CA THR A 29 -3.38 14.03 -2.01
C THR A 29 -3.81 13.45 -3.36
N GLY A 30 -3.30 14.01 -4.46
CA GLY A 30 -3.54 13.48 -5.81
C GLY A 30 -3.06 12.04 -5.98
N MET A 31 -1.86 11.73 -5.48
CA MET A 31 -1.32 10.35 -5.50
C MET A 31 -2.18 9.38 -4.70
N LEU A 32 -2.63 9.77 -3.50
CA LEU A 32 -3.52 8.96 -2.66
C LEU A 32 -4.88 8.70 -3.33
N LEU A 33 -5.46 9.71 -3.99
CA LEU A 33 -6.70 9.56 -4.76
C LEU A 33 -6.53 8.57 -5.92
N VAL A 34 -5.48 8.73 -6.72
CA VAL A 34 -5.18 7.86 -7.86
C VAL A 34 -4.90 6.43 -7.39
N LEU A 35 -4.12 6.27 -6.33
CA LEU A 35 -3.76 4.94 -5.82
C LEU A 35 -4.96 4.24 -5.17
N GLY A 36 -5.74 4.96 -4.35
CA GLY A 36 -6.94 4.43 -3.70
C GLY A 36 -7.99 3.98 -4.73
N THR A 37 -8.25 4.79 -5.75
CA THR A 37 -9.15 4.42 -6.86
C THR A 37 -8.60 3.24 -7.67
N CYS A 38 -7.29 3.17 -7.90
CA CYS A 38 -6.65 2.04 -8.56
C CYS A 38 -6.83 0.74 -7.77
N TYR A 39 -6.67 0.75 -6.45
CA TYR A 39 -6.90 -0.44 -5.61
C TYR A 39 -8.35 -0.89 -5.62
N VAL A 40 -9.30 0.03 -5.53
CA VAL A 40 -10.73 -0.29 -5.63
C VAL A 40 -11.04 -0.89 -7.01
N ALA A 41 -10.59 -0.27 -8.10
CA ALA A 41 -10.77 -0.79 -9.45
C ALA A 41 -10.13 -2.18 -9.62
N THR A 42 -8.93 -2.39 -9.07
CA THR A 42 -8.22 -3.68 -9.08
C THR A 42 -9.02 -4.75 -8.31
N ALA A 43 -9.59 -4.41 -7.16
CA ALA A 43 -10.46 -5.31 -6.40
C ALA A 43 -11.73 -5.70 -7.18
N HIS A 44 -12.28 -4.80 -7.99
CA HIS A 44 -13.40 -5.12 -8.88
C HIS A 44 -12.98 -5.97 -10.09
N ALA A 45 -11.79 -5.73 -10.65
CA ALA A 45 -11.27 -6.41 -11.84
C ALA A 45 -10.79 -7.84 -11.55
N LEU A 46 -10.26 -8.11 -10.35
CA LEU A 46 -9.77 -9.43 -9.91
C LEU A 46 -10.91 -10.40 -9.58
N ARG A 47 -11.77 -10.73 -10.55
CA ARG A 47 -12.83 -11.77 -10.42
C ARG A 47 -12.27 -13.16 -10.11
N GLN A 48 -11.02 -13.42 -10.45
CA GLN A 48 -10.34 -14.70 -10.19
C GLN A 48 -9.84 -14.83 -8.74
N ALA A 49 -9.74 -13.72 -7.99
CA ALA A 49 -9.33 -13.74 -6.59
C ALA A 49 -10.51 -14.08 -5.68
N ALA A 50 -10.24 -14.74 -4.56
CA ALA A 50 -11.25 -15.00 -3.55
C ALA A 50 -11.85 -13.69 -3.01
N LEU A 51 -13.15 -13.70 -2.73
CA LEU A 51 -13.91 -12.54 -2.24
C LEU A 51 -13.25 -11.85 -1.02
N PRO A 52 -12.72 -12.59 -0.01
CA PRO A 52 -12.08 -11.96 1.14
C PRO A 52 -10.88 -11.07 0.77
N GLY A 53 -10.05 -11.50 -0.18
CA GLY A 53 -8.90 -10.71 -0.65
C GLY A 53 -9.32 -9.45 -1.41
N ARG A 54 -10.42 -9.53 -2.16
CA ARG A 54 -10.98 -8.36 -2.86
C ARG A 54 -11.53 -7.33 -1.88
N VAL A 55 -12.21 -7.77 -0.83
CA VAL A 55 -12.72 -6.88 0.24
C VAL A 55 -11.55 -6.22 0.98
N ALA A 56 -10.51 -6.97 1.32
CA ALA A 56 -9.31 -6.42 1.96
C ALA A 56 -8.61 -5.37 1.07
N LEU A 57 -8.48 -5.64 -0.23
CA LEU A 57 -7.88 -4.69 -1.18
C LEU A 57 -8.74 -3.42 -1.36
N ALA A 58 -10.06 -3.57 -1.47
CA ALA A 58 -10.98 -2.43 -1.51
C ALA A 58 -10.91 -1.61 -0.21
N GLY A 59 -10.84 -2.27 0.94
CA GLY A 59 -10.66 -1.61 2.24
C GLY A 59 -9.33 -0.86 2.34
N GLY A 60 -8.24 -1.42 1.81
CA GLY A 60 -6.94 -0.74 1.70
C GLY A 60 -7.03 0.51 0.80
N GLY A 61 -7.71 0.42 -0.35
CA GLY A 61 -7.98 1.56 -1.23
C GLY A 61 -8.82 2.65 -0.57
N LEU A 62 -9.88 2.27 0.14
CA LEU A 62 -10.72 3.19 0.92
C LEU A 62 -9.94 3.86 2.04
N SER A 63 -9.02 3.14 2.70
CA SER A 63 -8.14 3.71 3.72
C SER A 63 -7.20 4.76 3.11
N ALA A 64 -6.64 4.50 1.92
CA ALA A 64 -5.83 5.50 1.20
C ALA A 64 -6.65 6.75 0.81
N LEU A 65 -7.91 6.58 0.43
CA LEU A 65 -8.83 7.71 0.20
C LEU A 65 -9.14 8.46 1.50
N ALA A 66 -9.34 7.76 2.62
CA ALA A 66 -9.59 8.38 3.92
C ALA A 66 -8.40 9.25 4.38
N LEU A 67 -7.16 8.90 4.04
CA LEU A 67 -5.98 9.73 4.31
C LEU A 67 -6.01 11.08 3.58
N THR A 68 -6.80 11.23 2.50
CA THR A 68 -6.99 12.53 1.84
C THR A 68 -7.85 13.48 2.67
N LEU A 69 -8.74 12.93 3.49
CA LEU A 69 -9.65 13.66 4.38
C LEU A 69 -9.04 13.90 5.77
N VAL A 70 -8.00 13.14 6.13
CA VAL A 70 -7.27 13.24 7.40
C VAL A 70 -5.81 13.59 7.12
N PRO A 71 -5.48 14.87 6.85
CA PRO A 71 -4.12 15.32 6.60
C PRO A 71 -3.18 14.93 7.73
N ALA A 72 -1.91 14.66 7.41
CA ALA A 72 -0.89 14.46 8.43
C ALA A 72 -0.80 15.74 9.30
N PRO A 73 -0.99 15.65 10.62
CA PRO A 73 -1.12 16.83 11.46
C PRO A 73 0.26 17.34 11.89
N SER A 74 0.39 18.66 11.94
CA SER A 74 1.57 19.35 12.44
C SER A 74 1.68 19.32 13.98
N SER A 75 0.57 19.20 14.72
CA SER A 75 0.53 18.95 16.17
C SER A 75 -0.88 18.51 16.58
N GLY A 76 -1.08 17.24 16.94
CA GLY A 76 -2.28 16.80 17.68
C GLY A 76 -3.23 15.78 17.02
N GLY A 77 -3.20 15.56 15.71
CA GLY A 77 -4.03 14.52 15.05
C GLY A 77 -3.28 13.21 14.71
N ALA A 78 -2.07 13.00 15.26
CA ALA A 78 -1.15 11.96 14.82
C ALA A 78 -1.71 10.54 15.02
N LEU A 79 -2.62 10.39 15.99
CA LEU A 79 -3.32 9.14 16.29
C LEU A 79 -4.37 8.78 15.24
N GLU A 80 -5.16 9.73 14.73
CA GLU A 80 -6.19 9.44 13.71
C GLU A 80 -5.56 9.09 12.37
N HIS A 81 -4.61 9.91 11.91
CA HIS A 81 -3.85 9.63 10.69
C HIS A 81 -3.07 8.32 10.81
N GLY A 82 -2.40 8.11 11.95
CA GLY A 82 -1.67 6.87 12.24
C GLY A 82 -2.58 5.63 12.29
N ALA A 83 -3.79 5.76 12.85
CA ALA A 83 -4.77 4.67 12.88
C ALA A 83 -5.27 4.32 11.49
N VAL A 84 -5.67 5.31 10.69
CA VAL A 84 -6.12 5.09 9.30
C VAL A 84 -5.00 4.50 8.45
N ALA A 85 -3.77 5.00 8.58
CA ALA A 85 -2.61 4.45 7.90
C ALA A 85 -2.34 3.00 8.31
N THR A 86 -2.40 2.69 9.61
CA THR A 86 -2.21 1.33 10.14
C THR A 86 -3.27 0.37 9.62
N VAL A 87 -4.55 0.78 9.61
CA VAL A 87 -5.64 -0.03 9.05
C VAL A 87 -5.39 -0.29 7.57
N GLY A 88 -5.03 0.73 6.79
CA GLY A 88 -4.69 0.59 5.38
C GLY A 88 -3.53 -0.39 5.15
N VAL A 89 -2.44 -0.24 5.91
CA VAL A 89 -1.26 -1.11 5.86
C VAL A 89 -1.61 -2.56 6.18
N VAL A 90 -2.39 -2.81 7.24
CA VAL A 90 -2.80 -4.15 7.65
C VAL A 90 -3.70 -4.79 6.61
N LEU A 91 -4.68 -4.05 6.08
CA LEU A 91 -5.55 -4.54 5.01
C LEU A 91 -4.75 -4.86 3.73
N LEU A 92 -3.79 -4.01 3.38
CA LEU A 92 -2.89 -4.22 2.25
C LEU A 92 -1.86 -5.36 2.49
N ALA A 93 -1.55 -5.68 3.75
CA ALA A 93 -0.70 -6.82 4.07
C ALA A 93 -1.49 -8.14 4.14
N LEU A 94 -2.79 -8.11 4.46
CA LEU A 94 -3.64 -9.29 4.58
C LEU A 94 -4.31 -9.72 3.27
N TRP A 95 -4.51 -8.80 2.31
CA TRP A 95 -5.18 -9.15 1.06
C TRP A 95 -4.50 -10.28 0.26
N PRO A 96 -3.15 -10.46 0.21
CA PRO A 96 -2.54 -11.48 -0.62
C PRO A 96 -2.95 -12.93 -0.26
N PRO A 97 -2.86 -13.39 1.01
CA PRO A 97 -3.29 -14.73 1.38
C PRO A 97 -4.81 -14.86 1.35
N LEU A 98 -5.55 -13.78 1.59
CA LEU A 98 -7.01 -13.76 1.47
C LEU A 98 -7.49 -13.83 0.01
N ALA A 99 -6.67 -13.37 -0.95
CA ALA A 99 -6.93 -13.46 -2.37
C ALA A 99 -6.50 -14.81 -2.96
N ALA A 100 -5.56 -15.50 -2.32
CA ALA A 100 -4.98 -16.73 -2.81
C ALA A 100 -6.02 -17.84 -3.00
N VAL A 101 -5.92 -18.56 -4.12
CA VAL A 101 -6.82 -19.65 -4.48
C VAL A 101 -6.09 -20.97 -4.32
N ARG A 102 -6.64 -21.89 -3.50
CA ARG A 102 -6.01 -23.17 -3.14
C ARG A 102 -6.24 -24.32 -4.13
N GLY A 103 -6.98 -24.09 -5.24
CA GLY A 103 -7.24 -25.14 -6.22
C GLY A 103 -7.75 -24.60 -7.56
N GLY A 104 -7.15 -25.07 -8.66
CA GLY A 104 -7.56 -24.79 -10.05
C GLY A 104 -6.36 -24.62 -10.98
N SER A 105 -6.04 -25.61 -11.81
CA SER A 105 -4.95 -25.48 -12.79
C SER A 105 -5.39 -24.64 -13.99
N PRO A 106 -4.55 -23.72 -14.52
CA PRO A 106 -3.40 -23.06 -13.88
C PRO A 106 -3.82 -21.84 -13.02
N VAL A 107 -3.34 -21.80 -11.78
CA VAL A 107 -3.45 -20.64 -10.87
C VAL A 107 -2.39 -19.60 -11.27
N PRO A 108 -2.72 -18.31 -11.43
CA PRO A 108 -1.73 -17.26 -11.63
C PRO A 108 -0.69 -17.26 -10.51
N TRP A 109 0.59 -17.09 -10.85
CA TRP A 109 1.71 -17.07 -9.87
C TRP A 109 1.44 -16.14 -8.68
N GLY A 110 0.88 -14.95 -8.93
CA GLY A 110 0.55 -13.97 -7.87
C GLY A 110 -0.63 -14.35 -6.97
N LEU A 111 -1.38 -15.41 -7.29
CA LEU A 111 -2.49 -15.94 -6.48
C LEU A 111 -2.12 -17.27 -5.80
N ARG A 112 -0.87 -17.73 -5.94
CA ARG A 112 -0.36 -18.91 -5.22
C ARG A 112 -0.19 -18.58 -3.74
N LEU A 113 -0.68 -19.47 -2.88
CA LEU A 113 -0.66 -19.26 -1.43
C LEU A 113 0.75 -19.00 -0.88
N ASP A 114 1.75 -19.78 -1.31
CA ASP A 114 3.13 -19.63 -0.83
C ASP A 114 3.71 -18.24 -1.17
N VAL A 115 3.42 -17.77 -2.39
CA VAL A 115 3.89 -16.50 -2.95
C VAL A 115 3.17 -15.33 -2.27
N SER A 116 1.86 -15.46 -2.05
CA SER A 116 1.06 -14.53 -1.26
C SER A 116 1.50 -14.44 0.20
N LEU A 117 1.79 -15.57 0.85
CA LEU A 117 2.26 -15.60 2.24
C LEU A 117 3.63 -14.92 2.37
N ALA A 118 4.57 -15.20 1.46
CA ALA A 118 5.87 -14.56 1.44
C ALA A 118 5.76 -13.03 1.26
N ALA A 119 4.89 -12.58 0.34
CA ALA A 119 4.65 -11.15 0.13
C ALA A 119 4.02 -10.48 1.36
N SER A 120 3.02 -11.10 1.98
CA SER A 120 2.42 -10.61 3.22
C SER A 120 3.43 -10.54 4.35
N ALA A 121 4.25 -11.57 4.54
CA ALA A 121 5.29 -11.57 5.55
C ALA A 121 6.29 -10.43 5.33
N LEU A 122 6.68 -10.17 4.07
CA LEU A 122 7.55 -9.06 3.71
C LEU A 122 6.91 -7.69 3.97
N MET A 123 5.63 -7.54 3.67
CA MET A 123 4.86 -6.32 3.98
C MET A 123 4.75 -6.08 5.49
N PHE A 124 4.48 -7.13 6.28
CA PHE A 124 4.45 -7.02 7.74
C PHE A 124 5.83 -6.73 8.32
N ALA A 125 6.88 -7.39 7.84
CA ALA A 125 8.25 -7.15 8.30
C ALA A 125 8.70 -5.72 8.03
N SER A 126 8.41 -5.19 6.84
CA SER A 126 8.70 -3.79 6.51
C SER A 126 7.85 -2.81 7.32
N ALA A 127 6.57 -3.12 7.60
CA ALA A 127 5.73 -2.29 8.46
C ALA A 127 6.23 -2.24 9.92
N LEU A 128 6.66 -3.39 10.45
CA LEU A 128 7.27 -3.47 11.78
C LEU A 128 8.61 -2.72 11.83
N TRP A 129 9.41 -2.81 10.77
CA TRP A 129 10.62 -2.00 10.61
C TRP A 129 10.27 -0.51 10.66
N PHE A 130 9.29 -0.06 9.87
CA PHE A 130 8.87 1.35 9.87
C PHE A 130 8.43 1.82 11.25
N LEU A 131 7.65 1.00 11.97
CA LEU A 131 7.25 1.30 13.34
C LEU A 131 8.46 1.42 14.28
N ALA A 132 9.45 0.54 14.15
CA ALA A 132 10.68 0.63 14.93
C ALA A 132 11.49 1.90 14.62
N GLU A 133 11.58 2.29 13.34
CA GLU A 133 12.25 3.53 12.91
C GLU A 133 11.52 4.80 13.36
N LEU A 134 10.19 4.77 13.48
CA LEU A 134 9.43 5.86 14.08
C LEU A 134 9.77 6.05 15.56
N GLN A 135 10.12 4.98 16.29
CA GLN A 135 10.50 5.07 17.71
C GLN A 135 11.98 5.41 17.90
N SER A 136 12.86 4.93 17.01
CA SER A 136 14.30 5.14 17.11
C SER A 136 14.77 6.45 16.46
N ALA A 137 13.92 7.09 15.65
CA ALA A 137 14.18 8.32 14.90
C ALA A 137 15.46 8.27 14.03
N ARG A 138 15.85 7.08 13.54
CA ARG A 138 17.06 6.89 12.73
C ARG A 138 16.82 7.24 11.26
N ALA A 139 15.93 6.53 10.61
CA ALA A 139 15.61 6.70 9.18
C ALA A 139 14.14 6.35 8.86
N PRO A 140 13.15 6.98 9.52
CA PRO A 140 11.74 6.66 9.30
C PRO A 140 11.27 6.96 7.87
N GLY A 141 11.84 7.99 7.22
CA GLY A 141 11.55 8.32 5.83
C GLY A 141 11.93 7.23 4.82
N THR A 142 13.05 6.54 5.06
CA THR A 142 13.47 5.40 4.22
C THR A 142 12.52 4.22 4.38
N ALA A 143 12.21 3.88 5.64
CA ALA A 143 11.39 2.72 5.95
C ALA A 143 9.95 2.87 5.43
N GLU A 144 9.37 4.06 5.52
CA GLU A 144 8.04 4.34 4.99
C GLU A 144 7.99 4.12 3.47
N ARG A 145 8.97 4.66 2.74
CA ARG A 145 9.05 4.49 1.27
C ARG A 145 9.14 3.02 0.88
N VAL A 146 9.93 2.22 1.60
CA VAL A 146 10.04 0.79 1.35
C VAL A 146 8.69 0.10 1.57
N VAL A 147 8.00 0.39 2.66
CA VAL A 147 6.65 -0.13 2.94
C VAL A 147 5.66 0.26 1.84
N THR A 148 5.58 1.54 1.51
CA THR A 148 4.65 2.07 0.51
C THR A 148 4.93 1.44 -0.86
N PHE A 149 6.21 1.32 -1.24
CA PHE A 149 6.60 0.72 -2.51
C PHE A 149 6.23 -0.76 -2.58
N LEU A 150 6.53 -1.53 -1.53
CA LEU A 150 6.16 -2.95 -1.46
C LEU A 150 4.65 -3.15 -1.55
N GLN A 151 3.87 -2.33 -0.83
CA GLN A 151 2.41 -2.38 -0.86
C GLN A 151 1.83 -2.02 -2.22
N ALA A 152 2.41 -1.05 -2.94
CA ALA A 152 1.97 -0.66 -4.27
C ALA A 152 2.39 -1.62 -5.38
N LEU A 153 3.59 -2.20 -5.26
CA LEU A 153 4.14 -3.10 -6.28
C LEU A 153 3.36 -4.42 -6.35
N TRP A 154 2.89 -4.93 -5.21
CA TRP A 154 2.32 -6.26 -5.16
C TRP A 154 1.00 -6.42 -5.94
N PRO A 155 -0.02 -5.54 -5.79
CA PRO A 155 -1.22 -5.60 -6.63
C PRO A 155 -0.90 -5.55 -8.13
N PHE A 156 0.09 -4.75 -8.51
CA PHE A 156 0.54 -4.63 -9.90
C PHE A 156 1.14 -5.96 -10.41
N LEU A 157 2.01 -6.61 -9.63
CA LEU A 157 2.57 -7.92 -9.98
C LEU A 157 1.49 -9.00 -10.10
N VAL A 158 0.48 -8.98 -9.22
CA VAL A 158 -0.64 -9.92 -9.30
C VAL A 158 -1.46 -9.69 -10.58
N VAL A 159 -1.77 -8.44 -10.93
CA VAL A 159 -2.47 -8.12 -12.20
C VAL A 159 -1.66 -8.58 -13.42
N LEU A 160 -0.35 -8.33 -13.45
CA LEU A 160 0.53 -8.81 -14.53
C LEU A 160 0.56 -10.33 -14.61
N SER A 161 0.58 -11.01 -13.47
CA SER A 161 0.54 -12.48 -13.40
C SER A 161 -0.77 -13.04 -13.96
N CYS A 162 -1.91 -12.43 -13.62
CA CYS A 162 -3.21 -12.80 -14.16
C CYS A 162 -3.27 -12.56 -15.69
N ARG A 163 -2.75 -11.43 -16.17
CA ARG A 163 -2.70 -11.12 -17.61
C ARG A 163 -1.86 -12.11 -18.40
N ARG A 164 -0.69 -12.51 -17.88
CA ARG A 164 0.16 -13.54 -18.49
C ARG A 164 -0.56 -14.89 -18.58
N CYS A 165 -1.19 -15.33 -17.49
CA CYS A 165 -1.96 -16.58 -17.47
C CYS A 165 -3.13 -16.58 -18.48
N ILE A 166 -3.79 -15.44 -18.71
CA ILE A 166 -4.84 -15.32 -19.73
C ILE A 166 -4.25 -15.38 -21.14
N ALA A 167 -3.13 -14.69 -21.40
CA ALA A 167 -2.47 -14.71 -22.70
C ALA A 167 -1.98 -16.11 -23.07
N ASP A 168 -1.43 -16.86 -22.12
CA ASP A 168 -0.96 -18.24 -22.31
C ASP A 168 -2.10 -19.23 -22.63
N ARG A 169 -3.36 -18.86 -22.36
CA ARG A 169 -4.55 -19.68 -22.65
C ARG A 169 -5.26 -19.31 -23.95
N ALA A 170 -4.93 -18.19 -24.60
CA ALA A 170 -5.58 -17.82 -25.86
C ALA A 170 -5.00 -18.69 -27.00
N PRO A 171 -5.83 -19.44 -27.75
CA PRO A 171 -5.34 -20.17 -28.91
C PRO A 171 -4.84 -19.16 -29.96
N GLY A 172 -3.59 -19.30 -30.37
CA GLY A 172 -2.97 -18.53 -31.47
C GLY A 172 -3.47 -18.94 -32.84
#